data_AF-A0A0D8ZWK3-F1
#
_entry.id   AF-A0A0D8ZWK3-F1
#
_cell.length_a   1.000
_cell.length_b   1.000
_cell.length_c   1.000
_cell.angle_alpha   90.00
_cell.angle_beta   90.00
_cell.angle_gamma   90.00
#
_symmetry.space_group_name_H-M   'P 1'
#
loop_
_entity.id
_entity.type
_entity.pdbx_description
1 polymer ?
#
loop_
_entity_poly.entity_id
_entity_poly.type
_entity_poly.pdbx_seq_one_letter_code
_entity_poly.pdbx_strand_id
1 'polypeptide(L)'
;MLKTIEGIYQDGQIELVESPQDVSNRSKVIVTFIDSSKIDPTKLRQLIEQLETIKEIGQGFEELNSGQTRPIGDFVQEMQHKYGISS
;
A
#
# COMPACT_ATOMS: atom_id res chain seq x y z
N MET A 1 -5.00 7.38 -5.70
CA MET A 1 -4.36 6.33 -4.87
C MET A 1 -2.87 6.62 -4.71
N LEU A 2 -2.34 6.53 -3.49
CA LEU A 2 -0.89 6.58 -3.24
C LEU A 2 -0.30 5.18 -3.51
N LYS A 3 0.80 5.08 -4.24
CA LYS A 3 1.52 3.81 -4.44
C LYS A 3 3.01 4.08 -4.27
N THR A 4 3.69 3.25 -3.48
CA THR A 4 5.13 3.33 -3.25
C THR A 4 5.78 2.21 -4.06
N ILE A 5 6.76 2.56 -4.89
CA ILE A 5 7.50 1.62 -5.73
C ILE A 5 8.97 1.99 -5.63
N GLU A 6 9.82 0.99 -5.38
CA GLU A 6 11.26 1.18 -5.44
C GLU A 6 11.73 1.33 -6.89
N GLY A 7 12.75 2.14 -7.09
CA GLY A 7 13.35 2.33 -8.40
C GLY A 7 14.87 2.45 -8.31
N ILE A 8 15.53 2.02 -9.37
CA ILE A 8 16.98 2.14 -9.52
C ILE A 8 17.25 3.42 -10.33
N TYR A 9 18.05 4.32 -9.78
CA TYR A 9 18.47 5.52 -10.48
C TYR A 9 19.77 5.27 -11.24
N GLN A 10 19.74 5.46 -12.55
CA GLN A 10 20.90 5.31 -13.42
C GLN A 10 20.80 6.29 -14.60
N ASP A 11 21.89 7.00 -14.90
CA ASP A 11 22.02 7.88 -16.08
C ASP A 11 20.89 8.92 -16.23
N GLY A 12 20.42 9.48 -15.10
CA GLY A 12 19.35 10.47 -15.09
C GLY A 12 17.93 9.90 -15.22
N GLN A 13 17.81 8.58 -15.25
CA GLN A 13 16.54 7.86 -15.35
C GLN A 13 16.29 7.02 -14.10
N ILE A 14 15.01 6.78 -13.79
CA ILE A 14 14.58 5.90 -12.71
C ILE A 14 13.89 4.71 -13.34
N GLU A 15 14.49 3.55 -13.21
CA GLU A 15 13.89 2.27 -13.62
C GLU A 15 13.13 1.69 -12.43
N LEU A 16 11.80 1.58 -12.57
CA LEU A 16 10.97 1.01 -11.51
C LEU A 16 11.18 -0.51 -11.45
N VAL A 17 11.36 -1.05 -10.23
CA VAL A 17 11.54 -2.51 -10.05
C VAL A 17 10.26 -3.29 -10.33
N GLU A 18 9.11 -2.62 -10.29
CA GLU A 18 7.81 -3.14 -10.71
C GLU A 18 7.03 -2.11 -11.51
N SER A 19 6.16 -2.57 -12.42
CA SER A 19 5.26 -1.68 -13.16
C SER A 19 4.10 -1.23 -12.26
N PRO A 20 3.82 0.09 -12.16
CA PRO A 20 2.67 0.58 -11.41
C PRO A 20 1.36 0.14 -12.07
N GLN A 21 0.62 -0.75 -11.39
CA GLN A 21 -0.78 -1.04 -11.71
C GLN A 21 -1.70 0.03 -11.13
N ASP A 22 -2.79 0.32 -11.84
CA ASP A 22 -3.84 1.27 -11.43
C ASP A 22 -3.36 2.70 -11.14
N VAL A 23 -2.33 3.14 -11.86
CA VAL A 23 -1.81 4.51 -11.81
C VAL A 23 -2.13 5.22 -13.13
N SER A 24 -2.68 6.43 -13.05
CA SER A 24 -3.02 7.22 -14.23
C SER A 24 -1.76 7.68 -14.98
N ASN A 25 -1.83 7.76 -16.31
CA ASN A 25 -0.73 8.13 -17.21
C ASN A 25 -0.18 9.56 -17.01
N ARG A 26 -0.78 10.37 -16.13
CA ARG A 26 -0.29 11.72 -15.76
C ARG A 26 -0.23 11.92 -14.25
N SER A 27 0.05 10.85 -13.50
CA SER A 27 0.16 10.92 -12.05
C SER A 27 1.40 11.72 -11.62
N LYS A 28 1.25 12.55 -10.59
CA LYS A 28 2.37 13.25 -9.95
C LYS A 28 3.15 12.27 -9.08
N VAL A 29 4.47 12.35 -9.12
CA VAL A 29 5.38 11.49 -8.33
C VAL A 29 6.25 12.34 -7.41
N ILE A 30 6.65 11.77 -6.29
CA ILE A 30 7.68 12.31 -5.39
C ILE A 30 8.86 11.33 -5.46
N VAL A 31 10.06 11.86 -5.71
CA VAL A 31 11.28 11.07 -5.79
C VAL A 31 12.20 11.49 -4.66
N THR A 32 12.68 10.51 -3.90
CA THR A 32 13.68 10.71 -2.86
C THR A 32 14.88 9.83 -3.18
N PHE A 33 16.05 10.43 -3.34
CA PHE A 33 17.29 9.69 -3.52
C PHE A 33 17.83 9.23 -2.19
N ILE A 34 18.15 7.95 -2.11
CA ILE A 34 18.53 7.28 -0.87
C ILE A 34 20.03 6.98 -0.95
N ASP A 35 20.78 7.58 -0.04
CA ASP A 35 22.19 7.28 0.14
C ASP A 35 22.31 6.05 1.05
N SER A 36 22.59 4.89 0.47
CA SER A 36 22.71 3.60 1.19
C SER A 36 23.82 3.60 2.24
N SER A 37 24.78 4.53 2.17
CA SER A 37 25.83 4.70 3.18
C SER A 37 25.37 5.49 4.41
N LYS A 38 24.23 6.19 4.33
CA LYS A 38 23.71 7.08 5.38
C LYS A 38 22.34 6.71 5.89
N ILE A 39 21.63 5.82 5.19
CA ILE A 39 20.28 5.42 5.54
C ILE A 39 20.30 3.96 5.97
N ASP A 40 19.77 3.71 7.17
CA ASP A 40 19.48 2.38 7.66
C ASP A 40 18.37 1.76 6.79
N PRO A 41 18.65 0.66 6.06
CA PRO A 41 17.66 0.00 5.20
C PRO A 41 16.37 -0.39 5.94
N THR A 42 16.47 -0.66 7.24
CA THR A 42 15.32 -0.99 8.10
C THR A 42 14.37 0.19 8.22
N LYS A 43 14.91 1.40 8.41
CA LYS A 43 14.11 2.61 8.54
C LYS A 43 13.42 2.98 7.23
N LEU A 44 14.10 2.75 6.11
CA LEU A 44 13.50 2.94 4.79
C LEU A 44 12.31 2.00 4.59
N ARG A 45 12.49 0.72 4.90
CA ARG A 45 11.41 -0.27 4.80
C ARG A 45 10.22 0.09 5.70
N GLN A 46 10.49 0.52 6.93
CA GLN A 46 9.45 1.01 7.84
C GLN A 46 8.67 2.21 7.27
N LEU A 47 9.35 3.15 6.61
CA LEU A 47 8.68 4.27 5.96
C LEU A 47 7.78 3.80 4.81
N ILE A 48 8.25 2.85 4.00
CA ILE A 48 7.45 2.26 2.91
C ILE A 48 6.19 1.60 3.48
N GLU A 49 6.34 0.76 4.51
CA GLU A 49 5.23 0.08 5.19
C GLU A 49 4.22 1.07 5.80
N GLN A 50 4.71 2.19 6.37
CA GLN A 50 3.84 3.25 6.89
C GLN A 50 3.02 3.93 5.79
N LEU A 51 3.62 4.20 4.63
CA LEU A 51 2.92 4.79 3.50
C LEU A 51 1.86 3.85 2.91
N GLU A 52 2.15 2.55 2.87
CA GLU A 52 1.18 1.52 2.48
C GLU A 52 0.01 1.44 3.48
N THR A 53 0.29 1.45 4.78
CA THR A 53 -0.75 1.48 5.83
C THR A 53 -1.68 2.69 5.66
N ILE A 54 -1.12 3.88 5.42
CA ILE A 54 -1.93 5.09 5.19
C ILE A 54 -2.83 4.94 3.95
N LYS A 55 -2.31 4.34 2.87
CA LYS A 55 -3.07 4.07 1.65
C LYS A 55 -4.25 3.13 1.94
N GLU A 56 -4.03 2.02 2.63
CA GLU A 56 -5.08 1.04 2.95
C GLU A 56 -6.16 1.64 3.85
N ILE A 57 -5.79 2.45 4.84
CA ILE A 57 -6.75 3.18 5.67
C ILE A 57 -7.62 4.11 4.80
N GLY A 58 -6.98 4.87 3.89
CA GLY A 58 -7.69 5.73 2.95
C GLY A 58 -8.70 4.97 2.09
N GLN A 59 -8.30 3.81 1.56
CA GLN A 59 -9.20 2.92 0.81
C GLN A 59 -10.38 2.45 1.67
N GLY A 60 -10.13 2.02 2.91
CA GLY A 60 -11.21 1.62 3.82
C GLY A 60 -12.24 2.73 4.04
N PHE A 61 -11.82 4.00 4.13
CA PHE A 61 -12.75 5.13 4.18
C PHE A 61 -13.54 5.33 2.88
N GLU A 62 -12.94 5.11 1.71
CA GLU A 62 -13.65 5.17 0.42
C GLU A 62 -14.72 4.06 0.32
N GLU A 63 -14.39 2.84 0.76
CA GLU A 63 -15.33 1.71 0.83
C GLU A 63 -16.51 2.02 1.77
N LEU A 64 -16.21 2.53 2.97
CA LEU A 64 -17.24 2.98 3.93
C LEU A 64 -18.15 4.06 3.32
N ASN A 65 -17.57 5.09 2.70
CA ASN A 65 -18.31 6.20 2.13
C ASN A 65 -19.14 5.81 0.89
N SER A 66 -18.71 4.80 0.14
CA SER A 66 -19.45 4.25 -1.01
C SER A 66 -20.51 3.22 -0.61
N GLY A 67 -20.65 2.93 0.68
CA GLY A 67 -21.60 1.95 1.20
C GLY A 67 -21.17 0.50 0.99
N GLN A 68 -19.91 0.25 0.61
CA GLN A 68 -19.29 -1.08 0.53
C GLN A 68 -18.95 -1.59 1.93
N THR A 69 -19.98 -1.72 2.75
CA THR A 69 -19.90 -2.19 4.13
C THR A 69 -20.60 -3.54 4.25
N ARG A 70 -20.20 -4.34 5.22
CA ARG A 70 -20.90 -5.58 5.57
C ARG A 70 -21.30 -5.56 7.05
N PRO A 71 -22.44 -6.16 7.42
CA PRO A 71 -22.79 -6.39 8.80
C PRO A 71 -21.72 -7.19 9.54
N ILE A 72 -21.46 -6.84 10.80
CA ILE A 72 -20.46 -7.54 11.62
C ILE A 72 -20.85 -9.02 11.86
N GLY A 73 -22.15 -9.33 11.90
CA GLY A 73 -22.64 -10.70 12.05
C GLY A 73 -22.25 -11.59 10.88
N ASP A 74 -22.37 -11.07 9.65
CA ASP A 74 -22.01 -11.80 8.43
C ASP A 74 -20.50 -12.09 8.38
N PHE A 75 -19.69 -11.12 8.81
CA PHE A 75 -18.24 -11.32 8.97
C PHE A 75 -17.91 -12.42 9.98
N VAL A 76 -18.54 -12.40 11.16
CA VAL A 76 -18.30 -13.42 12.19
C VAL A 76 -18.67 -14.81 11.69
N GLN A 77 -19.81 -14.95 11.02
CA GLN A 77 -20.22 -16.23 10.41
C GLN A 77 -19.24 -16.71 9.35
N GLU A 78 -18.77 -15.82 8.47
CA GLU A 78 -17.77 -16.18 7.45
C GLU A 78 -16.48 -16.70 8.11
N MET A 79 -15.98 -16.01 9.13
CA MET A 79 -14.75 -16.41 9.83
C MET A 79 -14.92 -17.73 10.58
N GLN A 80 -16.08 -17.93 11.22
CA GLN A 80 -16.43 -19.20 11.87
C GLN A 80 -16.47 -20.35 10.86
N HIS A 81 -17.06 -20.14 9.69
CA HIS A 81 -17.10 -21.14 8.63
C HIS A 81 -15.72 -21.43 8.03
N LYS A 82 -14.96 -20.38 7.70
CA LYS A 82 -13.66 -20.47 7.02
C LYS A 82 -12.59 -21.12 7.88
N TYR A 83 -12.63 -20.88 9.18
CA TYR A 83 -11.60 -21.36 10.12
C TYR A 83 -12.12 -22.42 11.11
N GLY A 84 -13.37 -22.86 10.98
CA GLY A 84 -13.98 -23.85 11.87
C GLY A 84 -14.06 -23.39 13.33
N ILE A 85 -14.21 -22.08 13.58
CA ILE A 85 -14.32 -21.54 14.93
C ILE A 85 -15.75 -21.84 15.42
N SER A 86 -15.89 -22.72 16.40
CA SER A 86 -17.17 -22.98 17.05
C SER A 86 -17.72 -21.70 17.69
N SER A 87 -19.04 -21.53 17.58
CA SER A 87 -19.81 -20.39 18.12
C SER A 87 -19.73 -20.26 19.63
#